data_AF-A0A2S4YS74-F1
#
_entry.id   AF-A0A2S4YS74-F1
#
_cell.length_a   1.000
_cell.length_b   1.000
_cell.length_c   1.000
_cell.angle_alpha   90.00
_cell.angle_beta   90.00
_cell.angle_gamma   90.00
#
_symmetry.space_group_name_H-M   'P 1'
#
loop_
_entity.id
_entity.type
_entity.pdbx_description
1 polymer ?
#
loop_
_entity_poly.entity_id
_entity_poly.type
_entity_poly.pdbx_seq_one_letter_code
_entity_poly.pdbx_strand_id
1 'polypeptide(L)'
;MAALGGANSCLDTDPGRAAAYETALMDLFATCVHGAAHAFALASAESIAPGDLAPFAVGISAVLSEMIPRWAERLRTGRFPGGRSTVASAAATLTRLVQAASAHGLDTGALAAAKRTADRAVAAGHGRDGLARLVAATAATAGVPAPPSRG
;
A
#
# COMPACT_ATOMS: atom_id res chain seq x y z
N MET A 1 11.16 1.16 -24.19
CA MET A 1 10.08 1.64 -23.29
C MET A 1 8.91 2.10 -24.15
N ALA A 2 8.19 1.15 -24.72
CA ALA A 2 6.96 1.35 -25.49
C ALA A 2 6.10 0.10 -25.24
N ALA A 3 4.78 0.30 -25.18
CA ALA A 3 3.73 -0.69 -24.94
C ALA A 3 3.35 -0.94 -23.46
N LEU A 4 2.61 0.00 -22.87
CA LEU A 4 1.34 -0.36 -22.24
C LEU A 4 0.24 0.04 -23.23
N GLY A 5 -0.30 -0.96 -23.92
CA GLY A 5 -1.23 -0.83 -25.04
C GLY A 5 -2.59 -0.27 -24.62
N GLY A 6 -2.68 1.06 -24.58
CA GLY A 6 -3.94 1.81 -24.51
C GLY A 6 -3.82 3.28 -24.94
N ALA A 7 -2.64 3.70 -25.43
CA ALA A 7 -2.23 5.10 -25.52
C ALA A 7 -2.81 5.90 -26.71
N ASN A 8 -3.91 5.46 -27.34
CA ASN A 8 -4.53 6.20 -28.44
C ASN A 8 -5.91 6.79 -28.14
N SER A 9 -6.44 6.64 -26.92
CA SER A 9 -7.75 7.23 -26.54
C SER A 9 -7.68 8.31 -25.46
N CYS A 10 -6.50 8.59 -24.89
CA CYS A 10 -6.35 9.57 -23.80
C CYS A 10 -5.70 10.91 -24.21
N LEU A 11 -5.32 11.09 -25.48
CA LEU A 11 -4.73 12.36 -25.96
C LEU A 11 -5.75 13.51 -26.10
N ASP A 12 -7.04 13.21 -25.93
CA ASP A 12 -8.14 14.20 -25.90
C ASP A 12 -8.55 14.57 -24.44
N THR A 13 -7.85 14.01 -23.43
CA THR A 13 -8.13 14.27 -22.01
C THR A 13 -6.98 15.07 -21.44
N ASP A 14 -7.28 16.13 -20.69
CA ASP A 14 -6.36 16.98 -19.92
C ASP A 14 -5.00 16.31 -19.64
N PRO A 15 -3.92 16.72 -20.34
CA PRO A 15 -2.59 16.13 -20.20
C PRO A 15 -2.08 16.09 -18.75
N GLY A 16 -2.51 17.04 -17.91
CA GLY A 16 -2.18 17.06 -16.49
C GLY A 16 -2.77 15.88 -15.73
N ARG A 17 -3.98 15.43 -16.11
CA ARG A 17 -4.65 14.28 -15.50
C ARG A 17 -3.99 12.97 -15.88
N ALA A 18 -3.58 12.80 -17.15
CA ALA A 18 -2.87 11.61 -17.59
C ALA A 18 -1.52 11.44 -16.84
N ALA A 19 -0.75 12.52 -16.71
CA ALA A 19 0.52 12.51 -15.97
C ALA A 19 0.33 12.20 -14.47
N ALA A 20 -0.76 12.67 -13.86
CA ALA A 20 -1.07 12.37 -12.46
C ALA A 20 -1.40 10.87 -12.25
N TYR A 21 -2.14 10.24 -13.17
CA TYR A 21 -2.40 8.80 -13.13
C TYR A 21 -1.10 7.99 -13.24
N GLU A 22 -0.23 8.35 -14.19
CA GLU A 22 1.06 7.69 -14.35
C GLU A 22 1.91 7.80 -13.09
N THR A 23 1.99 9.00 -12.51
CA THR A 23 2.76 9.24 -11.27
C THR A 23 2.26 8.38 -10.11
N ALA A 24 0.93 8.29 -9.91
CA ALA A 24 0.35 7.45 -8.85
C ALA A 24 0.59 5.95 -9.08
N LEU A 25 0.58 5.49 -10.33
CA LEU A 25 0.92 4.10 -10.67
C LEU A 25 2.40 3.80 -10.46
N MET A 26 3.29 4.75 -10.74
CA MET A 26 4.73 4.62 -10.50
C MET A 26 5.07 4.60 -9.01
N ASP A 27 4.36 5.38 -8.17
CA ASP A 27 4.49 5.31 -6.70
C ASP A 27 4.16 3.90 -6.17
N LEU A 28 3.03 3.34 -6.61
CA LEU A 28 2.64 1.97 -6.25
C LEU A 28 3.68 0.94 -6.73
N PHE A 29 4.11 1.04 -8.00
CA PHE A 29 5.09 0.12 -8.58
C PHE A 29 6.42 0.16 -7.81
N ALA A 30 6.98 1.35 -7.58
CA ALA A 30 8.23 1.51 -6.85
C ALA A 30 8.16 0.94 -5.43
N THR A 31 7.04 1.17 -4.73
CA THR A 31 6.80 0.64 -3.38
C THR A 31 6.68 -0.89 -3.40
N CYS A 32 6.00 -1.48 -4.39
CA CYS A 32 5.93 -2.93 -4.55
C CYS A 32 7.30 -3.56 -4.85
N VAL A 33 8.12 -2.94 -5.71
CA VAL A 33 9.48 -3.40 -6.02
C VAL A 33 10.36 -3.39 -4.77
N HIS A 34 10.34 -2.27 -4.02
CA HIS A 34 11.06 -2.19 -2.74
C HIS A 34 10.59 -3.25 -1.74
N GLY A 35 9.28 -3.43 -1.60
CA GLY A 35 8.70 -4.44 -0.71
C GLY A 35 9.11 -5.87 -1.08
N ALA A 36 9.14 -6.20 -2.38
CA ALA A 36 9.60 -7.49 -2.87
C ALA A 36 11.09 -7.73 -2.56
N ALA A 37 11.95 -6.74 -2.86
CA ALA A 37 13.38 -6.83 -2.55
C ALA A 37 13.63 -7.03 -1.05
N HIS A 38 12.95 -6.25 -0.20
CA HIS A 38 13.05 -6.38 1.25
C HIS A 38 12.53 -7.74 1.74
N ALA A 39 11.45 -8.27 1.18
CA ALA A 39 10.92 -9.59 1.55
C ALA A 39 11.91 -10.72 1.24
N PHE A 40 12.57 -10.70 0.08
CA PHE A 40 13.61 -11.68 -0.26
C PHE A 40 14.87 -11.53 0.61
N ALA A 41 15.27 -10.31 0.97
CA ALA A 41 16.37 -10.09 1.90
C ALA A 41 16.07 -10.67 3.29
N LEU A 42 14.87 -10.42 3.82
CA LEU A 42 14.43 -10.98 5.09
C LEU A 42 14.33 -12.51 5.05
N ALA A 43 13.78 -13.08 3.98
CA ALA A 43 13.72 -14.53 3.80
C ALA A 43 15.11 -15.15 3.75
N SER A 44 16.06 -14.51 3.05
CA SER A 44 17.45 -14.98 3.00
C SER A 44 18.11 -14.97 4.38
N ALA A 45 17.84 -13.94 5.19
CA ALA A 45 18.33 -13.87 6.58
C ALA A 45 17.74 -14.98 7.48
N GLU A 46 16.52 -15.42 7.18
CA GLU A 46 15.84 -16.57 7.81
C GLU A 46 16.19 -17.92 7.16
N SER A 47 17.22 -17.97 6.29
CA SER A 47 17.63 -19.18 5.56
C SER A 47 16.55 -19.82 4.67
N ILE A 48 15.60 -19.02 4.19
CA ILE A 48 14.57 -19.43 3.23
C ILE A 48 15.09 -19.18 1.81
N ALA A 49 15.09 -20.22 0.97
CA ALA A 49 15.53 -20.07 -0.41
C ALA A 49 14.57 -19.16 -1.19
N PRO A 50 15.06 -18.31 -2.11
CA PRO A 50 14.20 -17.45 -2.92
C PRO A 50 13.14 -18.22 -3.71
N GLY A 51 13.48 -19.42 -4.20
CA GLY A 51 12.55 -20.30 -4.91
C GLY A 51 11.39 -20.77 -4.05
N ASP A 52 11.60 -20.93 -2.74
CA ASP A 52 10.56 -21.38 -1.80
C ASP A 52 9.61 -20.23 -1.45
N LEU A 53 10.12 -18.99 -1.35
CA LEU A 53 9.30 -17.81 -1.07
C LEU A 53 8.47 -17.38 -2.30
N ALA A 54 9.02 -17.52 -3.51
CA ALA A 54 8.45 -16.93 -4.73
C ALA A 54 6.96 -17.26 -4.97
N PRO A 55 6.48 -18.51 -4.83
CA PRO A 55 5.06 -18.83 -4.98
C PRO A 55 4.16 -18.10 -3.97
N PHE A 56 4.62 -17.94 -2.72
CA PHE A 56 3.88 -17.21 -1.69
C PHE A 56 3.88 -15.70 -1.96
N ALA A 57 4.99 -15.15 -2.43
CA ALA A 57 5.07 -13.74 -2.81
C ALA A 57 4.08 -13.41 -3.95
N VAL A 58 3.93 -14.30 -4.94
CA VAL A 58 2.90 -14.19 -5.99
C VAL A 58 1.49 -14.26 -5.39
N GLY A 59 1.26 -15.12 -4.41
CA GLY A 59 -0.01 -15.20 -3.68
C GLY A 59 -0.41 -13.87 -3.01
N ILE A 60 0.55 -13.10 -2.50
CA ILE A 60 0.29 -11.76 -1.95
C ILE A 60 -0.21 -10.78 -3.03
N SER A 61 0.27 -10.89 -4.27
CA SER A 61 -0.22 -10.05 -5.39
C SER A 61 -1.71 -10.28 -5.69
N ALA A 62 -2.22 -11.50 -5.51
CA ALA A 62 -3.65 -11.79 -5.64
C ALA A 62 -4.46 -11.08 -4.54
N VAL A 63 -3.96 -11.09 -3.30
CA VAL A 63 -4.58 -10.36 -2.19
C VAL A 63 -4.63 -8.85 -2.46
N LEU A 64 -3.56 -8.28 -3.01
CA LEU A 64 -3.52 -6.86 -3.38
C LEU A 64 -4.53 -6.54 -4.50
N SER A 65 -4.63 -7.40 -5.51
CA SER A 65 -5.59 -7.26 -6.62
C SER A 65 -7.03 -7.21 -6.14
N GLU A 66 -7.41 -8.01 -5.13
CA GLU A 66 -8.74 -7.93 -4.51
C GLU A 66 -8.91 -6.70 -3.62
N MET A 67 -7.83 -6.26 -2.97
CA MET A 67 -7.86 -5.19 -1.97
C MET A 67 -8.07 -3.81 -2.60
N ILE A 68 -7.43 -3.54 -3.73
CA ILE A 68 -7.47 -2.25 -4.45
C ILE A 68 -8.90 -1.77 -4.76
N PRO A 69 -9.77 -2.53 -5.47
CA PRO A 69 -11.11 -2.06 -5.81
C PRO A 69 -11.99 -1.87 -4.55
N ARG A 70 -11.81 -2.73 -3.55
CA ARG A 70 -12.49 -2.60 -2.25
C ARG A 70 -12.08 -1.34 -1.51
N TRP A 71 -10.81 -0.96 -1.56
CA TRP A 71 -10.33 0.28 -0.92
C TRP A 71 -10.87 1.50 -1.65
N ALA A 72 -10.88 1.49 -2.99
CA ALA A 72 -11.51 2.56 -3.77
C ALA A 72 -12.98 2.78 -3.35
N GLU A 73 -13.74 1.70 -3.19
CA GLU A 73 -15.13 1.75 -2.73
C GLU A 73 -15.27 2.27 -1.28
N ARG A 74 -14.38 1.85 -0.38
CA ARG A 74 -14.36 2.33 1.01
C ARG A 74 -14.04 3.81 1.13
N LEU A 75 -13.10 4.29 0.31
CA LEU A 75 -12.75 5.71 0.23
C LEU A 75 -13.93 6.51 -0.31
N ARG A 76 -14.57 6.03 -1.38
CA ARG A 76 -15.75 6.67 -1.97
C ARG A 76 -16.92 6.78 -0.99
N THR A 77 -17.13 5.77 -0.15
CA THR A 77 -18.24 5.73 0.81
C THR A 77 -17.91 6.34 2.18
N GLY A 78 -16.64 6.60 2.47
CA GLY A 78 -16.18 7.04 3.79
C GLY A 78 -16.37 5.98 4.89
N ARG A 79 -16.59 4.70 4.53
CA ARG A 79 -16.85 3.61 5.48
C ARG A 79 -15.67 2.66 5.57
N PHE A 80 -15.18 2.42 6.78
CA PHE A 80 -13.96 1.64 7.02
C PHE A 80 -14.17 0.44 7.95
N PRO A 81 -14.98 -0.58 7.59
CA PRO A 81 -15.23 -1.71 8.48
C PRO A 81 -13.97 -2.54 8.76
N GLY A 82 -13.68 -2.78 10.03
CA GLY A 82 -12.49 -3.50 10.53
C GLY A 82 -12.60 -5.03 10.58
N GLY A 83 -13.70 -5.63 10.10
CA GLY A 83 -13.98 -7.07 10.29
C GLY A 83 -12.99 -8.08 9.69
N ARG A 84 -12.09 -7.68 8.76
CA ARG A 84 -11.01 -8.56 8.26
C ARG A 84 -9.66 -8.29 8.94
N SER A 85 -9.35 -7.02 9.16
CA SER A 85 -8.11 -6.56 9.75
C SER A 85 -8.31 -5.11 10.16
N THR A 86 -7.76 -4.76 11.31
CA THR A 86 -7.86 -3.41 11.90
C THR A 86 -6.54 -2.66 11.79
N VAL A 87 -6.59 -1.33 11.81
CA VAL A 87 -5.40 -0.48 11.86
C VAL A 87 -4.50 -0.86 13.05
N ALA A 88 -5.07 -1.13 14.23
CA ALA A 88 -4.29 -1.58 15.39
C ALA A 88 -3.57 -2.91 15.15
N SER A 89 -4.23 -3.87 14.48
CA SER A 89 -3.60 -5.15 14.13
C SER A 89 -2.45 -5.01 13.13
N ALA A 90 -2.58 -4.08 12.18
CA ALA A 90 -1.51 -3.74 11.24
C ALA A 90 -0.34 -3.05 11.96
N ALA A 91 -0.61 -2.12 12.87
CA ALA A 91 0.44 -1.47 13.67
C ALA A 91 1.25 -2.49 14.47
N ALA A 92 0.58 -3.44 15.14
CA ALA A 92 1.26 -4.52 15.87
C ALA A 92 2.08 -5.44 14.95
N THR A 93 1.58 -5.71 13.73
CA THR A 93 2.30 -6.49 12.73
C THR A 93 3.55 -5.77 12.24
N LEU A 94 3.43 -4.48 11.94
CA LEU A 94 4.55 -3.64 11.52
C LEU A 94 5.61 -3.51 12.61
N THR A 95 5.23 -3.42 13.90
CA THR A 95 6.18 -3.49 15.02
C THR A 95 7.03 -4.76 14.95
N ARG A 96 6.39 -5.93 14.80
CA ARG A 96 7.10 -7.21 14.72
C ARG A 96 8.02 -7.29 13.51
N LEU A 97 7.56 -6.81 12.35
CA LEU A 97 8.38 -6.78 11.13
C LEU A 97 9.61 -5.88 11.27
N VAL A 98 9.45 -4.67 11.85
CA VAL A 98 10.58 -3.77 12.13
C VAL A 98 11.58 -4.44 13.08
N GLN A 99 11.10 -5.09 14.14
CA GLN A 99 11.98 -5.79 15.09
C GLN A 99 12.73 -6.95 14.42
N ALA A 100 12.05 -7.79 13.64
CA ALA A 100 12.68 -8.91 12.94
C ALA A 100 13.72 -8.43 11.91
N ALA A 101 13.36 -7.46 11.08
CA ALA A 101 14.29 -6.88 10.09
C ALA A 101 15.51 -6.24 10.76
N SER A 102 15.29 -5.50 11.85
CA SER A 102 16.38 -4.89 12.62
C SER A 102 17.30 -5.92 13.28
N ALA A 103 16.77 -7.04 13.76
CA ALA A 103 17.58 -8.11 14.36
C ALA A 103 18.54 -8.76 13.35
N HIS A 104 18.17 -8.75 12.07
CA HIS A 104 19.00 -9.21 10.96
C HIS A 104 19.84 -8.11 10.31
N GLY A 105 19.85 -6.89 10.88
CA GLY A 105 20.63 -5.76 10.34
C GLY A 105 20.11 -5.23 8.99
N LEU A 106 18.85 -5.48 8.64
CA LEU A 106 18.22 -4.99 7.42
C LEU A 106 17.72 -3.54 7.58
N ASP A 107 17.66 -2.80 6.48
CA ASP A 107 17.07 -1.46 6.47
C ASP A 107 15.58 -1.52 6.82
N THR A 108 15.17 -0.78 7.84
CA THR A 108 13.79 -0.75 8.33
C THR A 108 13.04 0.51 7.90
N GLY A 109 13.64 1.39 7.10
CA GLY A 109 13.10 2.72 6.78
C GLY A 109 11.65 2.72 6.28
N ALA A 110 11.36 1.87 5.28
CA ALA A 110 10.01 1.75 4.72
C ALA A 110 9.01 1.14 5.71
N LEU A 111 9.39 0.08 6.43
CA LEU A 111 8.55 -0.54 7.46
C LEU A 111 8.23 0.43 8.60
N ALA A 112 9.22 1.20 9.04
CA ALA A 112 9.08 2.23 10.05
C ALA A 112 8.16 3.37 9.57
N ALA A 113 8.25 3.77 8.30
CA ALA A 113 7.34 4.75 7.72
C ALA A 113 5.89 4.25 7.70
N ALA A 114 5.66 3.01 7.26
CA ALA A 114 4.34 2.38 7.30
C ALA A 114 3.80 2.31 8.74
N LYS A 115 4.66 1.94 9.71
CA LYS A 115 4.30 1.90 11.13
C LYS A 115 3.86 3.27 11.64
N ARG A 116 4.60 4.33 11.35
CA ARG A 116 4.24 5.71 11.75
C ARG A 116 2.87 6.12 11.21
N THR A 117 2.53 5.73 9.98
CA THR A 117 1.20 5.98 9.41
C THR A 117 0.11 5.24 10.18
N ALA A 118 0.33 3.97 10.53
CA ALA A 118 -0.62 3.19 11.34
C ALA A 118 -0.76 3.77 12.76
N ASP A 119 0.34 4.10 13.42
CA ASP A 119 0.35 4.69 14.77
C ASP A 119 -0.43 6.01 14.80
N ARG A 120 -0.24 6.89 13.79
CA ARG A 120 -1.03 8.14 13.66
C ARG A 120 -2.52 7.87 13.55
N ALA A 121 -2.92 6.88 12.76
CA ALA A 121 -4.33 6.51 12.63
C ALA A 121 -4.89 5.94 13.95
N VAL A 122 -4.13 5.13 14.68
CA VAL A 122 -4.53 4.64 16.02
C VAL A 122 -4.69 5.80 16.99
N ALA A 123 -3.73 6.72 17.05
CA ALA A 123 -3.77 7.89 17.92
C ALA A 123 -4.96 8.81 17.63
N ALA A 124 -5.39 8.87 16.37
CA ALA A 124 -6.60 9.58 15.95
C ALA A 124 -7.92 8.84 16.28
N GLY A 125 -7.88 7.73 17.02
CA GLY A 125 -9.06 6.96 17.43
C GLY A 125 -9.53 5.93 16.40
N HIS A 126 -8.79 5.71 15.31
CA HIS A 126 -9.18 4.81 14.23
C HIS A 126 -8.61 3.38 14.36
N GLY A 127 -8.16 2.97 15.55
CA GLY A 127 -7.53 1.67 15.75
C GLY A 127 -8.42 0.47 15.36
N ARG A 128 -9.75 0.61 15.45
CA ARG A 128 -10.73 -0.44 15.08
C ARG A 128 -11.18 -0.37 13.61
N ASP A 129 -10.79 0.66 12.88
CA ASP A 129 -11.16 0.82 11.47
C ASP A 129 -10.36 -0.17 10.61
N GLY A 130 -10.89 -0.49 9.43
CA GLY A 130 -10.20 -1.30 8.44
C GLY A 130 -9.04 -0.56 7.77
N LEU A 131 -8.10 -1.33 7.20
CA LEU A 131 -6.84 -0.82 6.65
C LEU A 131 -6.97 0.32 5.61
N ALA A 132 -8.06 0.40 4.86
CA ALA A 132 -8.32 1.51 3.93
C ALA A 132 -8.31 2.89 4.61
N ARG A 133 -8.47 2.97 5.94
CA ARG A 133 -8.32 4.22 6.71
C ARG A 133 -6.89 4.78 6.66
N LEU A 134 -5.89 3.93 6.44
CA LEU A 134 -4.48 4.36 6.36
C LEU A 134 -4.23 5.35 5.21
N VAL A 135 -5.04 5.32 4.15
CA VAL A 135 -4.93 6.28 3.03
C VAL A 135 -5.08 7.72 3.52
N ALA A 136 -6.08 7.98 4.38
CA ALA A 136 -6.28 9.30 4.98
C ALA A 136 -5.13 9.69 5.92
N ALA A 137 -4.52 8.72 6.61
CA ALA A 137 -3.36 8.96 7.46
C ALA A 137 -2.05 9.14 6.66
N THR A 138 -2.00 8.66 5.42
CA THR A 138 -0.84 8.82 4.53
C THR A 138 -0.76 10.23 3.97
N ALA A 139 -1.91 10.87 3.74
CA ALA A 139 -1.99 12.28 3.37
C ALA A 139 -1.59 13.18 4.56
N ALA A 140 -0.34 13.65 4.57
CA ALA A 140 0.01 14.83 5.33
C ALA A 140 -0.68 16.02 4.66
N THR A 141 -1.87 16.40 5.15
CA THR A 141 -2.53 17.66 4.84
C THR A 141 -2.91 17.90 3.37
N ALA A 142 -3.23 16.85 2.60
CA ALA A 142 -3.92 17.00 1.32
C ALA A 142 -5.30 16.34 1.43
N GLY A 143 -6.36 17.15 1.37
CA GLY A 143 -7.73 16.68 1.40
C GLY A 143 -7.96 15.66 0.28
N VAL A 144 -8.58 14.53 0.62
CA VAL A 144 -9.07 13.56 -0.37
C VAL A 144 -9.91 14.33 -1.39
N PRO A 145 -9.61 14.26 -2.70
CA PRO A 145 -10.40 14.94 -3.72
C PRO A 145 -11.86 14.52 -3.60
N ALA A 146 -12.77 15.50 -3.57
CA ALA A 146 -14.21 15.23 -3.52
C ALA A 146 -14.62 14.37 -4.73
N PRO A 147 -15.54 13.41 -4.56
CA PRO A 147 -16.03 12.60 -5.67
C PRO A 147 -16.68 13.50 -6.73
N PRO A 148 -16.59 13.16 -8.03
CA PRO A 148 -17.19 13.95 -9.09
C PRO A 148 -18.70 14.07 -8.87
N SER A 149 -19.22 15.29 -8.93
CA SER A 149 -20.65 15.57 -8.89
C SER A 149 -21.33 14.87 -10.06
N ARG A 150 -22.35 14.05 -9.77
CA ARG A 150 -23.22 13.48 -10.80
C ARG A 150 -23.98 14.63 -11.46
N GLY A 151 -23.65 14.91 -12.72
CA GLY A 151 -24.51 15.66 -13.64
C GLY A 151 -25.57 14.76 -14.24
#